data_AF-A0A941PI87-F1
#
_entry.id   AF-A0A941PI87-F1
#
_cell.length_a   1.000
_cell.length_b   1.000
_cell.length_c   1.000
_cell.angle_alpha   90.00
_cell.angle_beta   90.00
_cell.angle_gamma   90.00
#
_symmetry.space_group_name_H-M   'P 1'
#
loop_
_entity.id
_entity.type
_entity.pdbx_description
1 polymer ?
#
loop_
_entity_poly.entity_id
_entity_poly.type
_entity_poly.pdbx_seq_one_letter_code
_entity_poly.pdbx_strand_id
1 'polypeptide(L)'
;GDKRVFVLDGEVFGAVRRMPSNGDFRANLHAGGVACAAEVDDDDRAIAQAVAKVLRKKGILFAGLDVIAGKLIEVNVTSPTLVQELKRFNGLDLPAAFWDKVEAKIA
;
A
#
# COMPACT_ATOMS: atom_id res chain seq x y z
N GLY A 1 7.68 -12.35 -2.58
CA GLY A 1 7.54 -11.46 -1.41
C GLY A 1 6.19 -10.80 -1.47
N ASP A 2 5.64 -10.50 -0.31
CA ASP A 2 4.36 -9.80 -0.15
C ASP A 2 4.56 -8.31 -0.46
N LYS A 3 3.85 -7.78 -1.46
CA LYS A 3 3.92 -6.37 -1.82
C LYS A 3 2.72 -5.65 -1.23
N ARG A 4 2.97 -4.59 -0.45
CA ARG A 4 1.95 -3.64 -0.02
C ARG A 4 1.89 -2.48 -1.01
N VAL A 5 0.79 -2.39 -1.75
CA VAL A 5 0.46 -1.29 -2.67
C VAL A 5 -0.45 -0.31 -1.94
N PHE A 6 -0.06 0.95 -1.90
CA PHE A 6 -0.84 2.01 -1.25
C PHE A 6 -1.77 2.67 -2.25
N VAL A 7 -3.04 2.83 -1.86
CA VAL A 7 -4.05 3.59 -2.61
C VAL A 7 -4.49 4.78 -1.77
N LEU A 8 -4.38 5.97 -2.35
CA LEU A 8 -4.79 7.23 -1.73
C LEU A 8 -5.77 7.95 -2.67
N ASP A 9 -6.94 8.28 -2.15
CA ASP A 9 -8.05 8.92 -2.88
C ASP A 9 -8.41 8.20 -4.20
N GLY A 10 -8.25 6.87 -4.20
CA GLY A 10 -8.49 6.00 -5.36
C GLY A 10 -7.40 6.04 -6.44
N GLU A 11 -6.23 6.58 -6.14
CA GLU A 11 -5.05 6.55 -7.00
C GLU A 11 -3.96 5.69 -6.38
N VAL A 12 -3.19 4.98 -7.22
CA VAL A 12 -2.04 4.22 -6.75
C VAL A 12 -0.93 5.19 -6.34
N PHE A 13 -0.55 5.14 -5.07
CA PHE A 13 0.46 6.04 -4.52
C PHE A 13 1.87 5.46 -4.61
N GLY A 14 2.05 4.19 -4.27
CA GLY A 14 3.36 3.54 -4.31
C GLY A 14 3.32 2.14 -3.71
N ALA A 15 4.46 1.47 -3.61
CA ALA A 15 4.53 0.13 -3.03
C ALA A 15 5.78 -0.10 -2.17
N VAL A 16 5.66 -1.02 -1.22
CA VAL A 16 6.76 -1.56 -0.42
C VAL A 16 6.67 -3.08 -0.43
N ARG A 17 7.78 -3.78 -0.64
CA ARG A 17 7.82 -5.24 -0.56
C ARG A 17 8.29 -5.66 0.81
N ARG A 18 7.65 -6.68 1.35
CA ARG A 18 8.05 -7.41 2.55
C ARG A 18 8.66 -8.74 2.12
N MET A 19 9.84 -9.02 2.65
CA MET A 19 10.54 -10.29 2.46
C MET A 19 10.52 -11.08 3.77
N PRO A 20 10.17 -12.38 3.75
CA PRO A 20 10.28 -13.22 4.93
C PRO A 20 11.74 -13.36 5.40
N SER A 21 11.93 -13.56 6.70
CA SER A 21 13.22 -13.96 7.27
C SER A 21 13.47 -15.46 7.05
N ASN A 22 14.75 -15.87 7.05
CA ASN A 22 15.12 -17.29 6.90
C ASN A 22 14.38 -18.16 7.93
N GLY A 23 13.57 -19.12 7.45
CA GLY A 23 12.87 -20.12 8.26
C GLY A 23 11.38 -19.85 8.54
N ASP A 24 10.83 -18.70 8.15
CA ASP A 24 9.38 -18.42 8.23
C ASP A 24 8.87 -17.95 6.86
N PHE A 25 7.71 -18.45 6.41
CA PHE A 25 7.12 -18.03 5.14
C PHE A 25 6.39 -16.67 5.25
N ARG A 26 6.08 -16.24 6.47
CA ARG A 26 5.35 -14.99 6.72
C ARG A 26 6.29 -13.80 6.53
N ALA A 27 5.88 -12.86 5.67
CA ALA A 27 6.66 -11.67 5.37
C ALA A 27 6.34 -10.48 6.30
N ASN A 28 5.40 -10.62 7.24
CA ASN A 28 5.01 -9.53 8.14
C ASN A 28 6.19 -9.04 8.97
N LEU A 29 6.34 -7.71 9.10
CA LEU A 29 7.42 -7.11 9.90
C LEU A 29 7.42 -7.61 11.35
N HIS A 30 6.24 -7.78 11.95
CA HIS A 30 6.10 -8.33 13.30
C HIS A 30 6.63 -9.77 13.44
N ALA A 31 6.72 -10.52 12.35
CA ALA A 31 7.26 -11.88 12.31
C ALA A 31 8.75 -11.92 11.91
N GLY A 32 9.44 -10.77 11.87
CA GLY A 32 10.85 -10.69 11.47
C GLY A 32 11.08 -10.44 9.98
N GLY A 33 10.03 -10.21 9.20
CA GLY A 33 10.16 -9.81 7.81
C GLY A 33 10.89 -8.47 7.65
N VAL A 34 11.55 -8.29 6.50
CA VAL A 34 12.30 -7.06 6.16
C VAL A 34 11.57 -6.30 5.06
N ALA A 35 11.44 -4.99 5.21
CA ALA A 35 10.93 -4.12 4.16
C ALA A 35 12.01 -3.82 3.13
N CYS A 36 11.64 -3.85 1.85
CA CYS A 36 12.49 -3.54 0.71
C CYS A 36 11.74 -2.60 -0.23
N ALA A 37 12.51 -1.81 -0.98
CA ALA A 37 11.98 -1.02 -2.08
C ALA A 37 11.19 -1.90 -3.06
N ALA A 38 10.09 -1.38 -3.57
CA ALA A 38 9.28 -2.03 -4.58
C ALA A 38 8.69 -1.01 -5.54
N GLU A 39 8.63 -1.40 -6.80
CA GLU A 39 7.89 -0.67 -7.82
C GLU A 39 6.49 -1.26 -7.99
N VAL A 40 5.58 -0.38 -8.45
CA VAL A 40 4.21 -0.75 -8.82
C VAL A 40 4.23 -1.23 -10.27
N ASP A 41 3.92 -2.50 -10.48
CA ASP A 41 3.81 -3.12 -11.80
C ASP A 41 2.38 -3.05 -12.37
N ASP A 42 2.18 -3.60 -13.57
CA ASP A 42 0.89 -3.53 -14.27
C ASP A 42 -0.21 -4.33 -13.55
N ASP A 43 0.14 -5.46 -12.93
CA ASP A 43 -0.79 -6.27 -12.13
C ASP A 43 -1.23 -5.49 -10.89
N ASP A 44 -0.29 -4.85 -10.18
CA ASP A 44 -0.62 -3.99 -9.04
C ASP A 44 -1.57 -2.86 -9.44
N ARG A 45 -1.31 -2.21 -10.60
CA ARG A 45 -2.16 -1.12 -11.11
C ARG A 45 -3.55 -1.62 -11.44
N ALA A 46 -3.66 -2.77 -12.12
CA ALA A 46 -4.95 -3.35 -12.47
C ALA A 46 -5.77 -3.69 -11.23
N ILE A 47 -5.16 -4.34 -10.23
CA ILE A 47 -5.79 -4.66 -8.94
C ILE A 47 -6.22 -3.39 -8.23
N ALA A 48 -5.31 -2.43 -8.07
CA ALA A 48 -5.59 -1.22 -7.33
C ALA A 48 -6.67 -0.35 -7.99
N GLN A 49 -6.71 -0.27 -9.32
CA GLN A 49 -7.78 0.42 -10.05
C GLN A 49 -9.14 -0.25 -9.86
N ALA A 50 -9.20 -1.58 -9.85
CA ALA A 50 -10.43 -2.31 -9.57
C ALA A 50 -10.93 -2.04 -8.14
N VAL A 51 -10.03 -2.13 -7.14
CA VAL A 51 -10.36 -1.92 -5.73
C VAL A 51 -10.69 -0.44 -5.45
N ALA A 52 -9.98 0.51 -6.06
CA ALA A 52 -10.20 1.95 -5.90
C ALA A 52 -11.64 2.39 -6.19
N LYS A 53 -12.30 1.77 -7.17
CA LYS A 53 -13.73 2.02 -7.47
C LYS A 53 -14.62 1.71 -6.27
N VAL A 54 -14.31 0.65 -5.52
CA VAL A 54 -15.06 0.25 -4.32
C VAL A 54 -14.70 1.13 -3.13
N LEU A 55 -13.40 1.45 -2.94
CA LEU A 55 -12.94 2.33 -1.87
C LEU A 55 -13.60 3.71 -1.96
N ARG A 56 -13.63 4.32 -3.15
CA ARG A 56 -14.31 5.62 -3.39
C ARG A 56 -15.79 5.56 -3.06
N LYS A 57 -16.50 4.52 -3.49
CA LYS A 57 -17.94 4.33 -3.16
C LYS A 57 -18.19 4.20 -1.65
N LYS A 58 -17.22 3.70 -0.90
CA LYS A 58 -17.29 3.53 0.56
C LYS A 58 -16.72 4.72 1.34
N GLY A 59 -16.27 5.78 0.67
CA GLY A 59 -15.63 6.93 1.32
C GLY A 59 -14.29 6.61 1.99
N ILE A 60 -13.63 5.52 1.58
CA ILE A 60 -12.32 5.12 2.13
C ILE A 60 -11.24 5.89 1.40
N LEU A 61 -10.63 6.85 2.09
CA LEU A 61 -9.58 7.72 1.53
C LEU A 61 -8.25 6.99 1.34
N PHE A 62 -7.87 6.12 2.27
CA PHE A 62 -6.57 5.46 2.30
C PHE A 62 -6.69 3.97 2.57
N ALA A 63 -6.00 3.15 1.79
CA ALA A 63 -5.92 1.72 1.97
C ALA A 63 -4.54 1.17 1.58
N GLY A 64 -4.14 0.06 2.20
CA GLY A 64 -3.02 -0.77 1.78
C GLY A 64 -3.53 -2.08 1.18
N LEU A 65 -3.10 -2.42 -0.02
CA LEU A 65 -3.45 -3.66 -0.71
C LEU A 65 -2.27 -4.61 -0.65
N ASP A 66 -2.50 -5.82 -0.14
CA ASP A 66 -1.47 -6.84 -0.07
C ASP A 66 -1.58 -7.75 -1.28
N VAL A 67 -0.52 -7.76 -2.09
CA VAL A 67 -0.45 -8.45 -3.38
C VAL A 67 0.70 -9.46 -3.35
N ILE A 68 0.41 -10.70 -3.74
CA ILE A 68 1.40 -11.77 -3.88
C ILE A 68 1.23 -12.39 -5.27
N ALA A 69 2.30 -12.38 -6.06
CA ALA A 69 2.35 -13.00 -7.39
C ALA A 69 1.15 -12.62 -8.29
N GLY A 70 0.88 -11.31 -8.41
CA GLY A 70 -0.22 -10.79 -9.24
C GLY A 70 -1.62 -11.05 -8.71
N LYS A 71 -1.76 -11.43 -7.43
CA LYS A 71 -3.06 -11.71 -6.80
C LYS A 71 -3.26 -10.87 -5.56
N LEU A 72 -4.46 -10.29 -5.44
CA LEU A 72 -4.90 -9.60 -4.23
C LEU A 72 -5.15 -10.61 -3.11
N ILE A 73 -4.57 -10.37 -1.95
CA ILE A 73 -4.69 -11.21 -0.76
C ILE A 73 -5.55 -10.52 0.30
N GLU A 74 -5.29 -9.23 0.58
CA GLU A 74 -5.98 -8.48 1.63
C GLU A 74 -6.14 -6.99 1.26
N VAL A 75 -7.21 -6.37 1.76
CA VAL A 75 -7.46 -4.93 1.69
C VAL A 75 -7.46 -4.36 3.11
N ASN A 76 -6.38 -3.69 3.49
CA ASN A 76 -6.21 -3.06 4.79
C ASN A 76 -6.77 -1.62 4.77
N VAL A 77 -7.81 -1.35 5.54
CA VAL A 77 -8.51 -0.03 5.54
C VAL A 77 -8.51 0.68 6.90
N THR A 78 -7.99 0.04 7.95
CA THR A 78 -8.04 0.56 9.32
C THR A 78 -6.75 1.26 9.72
N SER A 79 -5.62 0.55 9.68
CA SER A 79 -4.30 1.11 10.00
C SER A 79 -3.21 0.54 9.09
N PRO A 80 -3.16 0.95 7.81
CA PRO A 80 -2.11 0.49 6.90
C PRO A 80 -0.74 1.02 7.32
N THR A 81 0.20 0.12 7.57
CA THR A 81 1.60 0.44 7.97
C THR A 81 2.52 0.54 6.75
N LEU A 82 3.83 0.73 6.96
CA LEU A 82 4.89 0.84 5.94
C LEU A 82 5.04 2.22 5.24
N VAL A 83 4.36 3.26 5.75
CA VAL A 83 4.44 4.63 5.19
C VAL A 83 5.82 5.28 5.40
N GLN A 84 6.54 4.94 6.46
CA GLN A 84 7.89 5.48 6.71
C GLN A 84 8.89 4.85 5.74
N GLU A 85 8.79 3.54 5.55
CA GLU A 85 9.59 2.74 4.63
C GLU A 85 9.38 3.19 3.20
N LEU A 86 8.13 3.48 2.81
CA LEU A 86 7.82 4.06 1.51
C LEU A 86 8.66 5.33 1.28
N LYS A 87 8.52 6.34 2.16
CA LYS A 87 9.28 7.59 2.05
C LYS A 87 10.80 7.37 2.03
N ARG A 88 11.32 6.45 2.84
CA ARG A 88 12.76 6.12 2.87
C ARG A 88 13.25 5.49 1.57
N PHE A 89 12.45 4.64 0.93
CA PHE A 89 12.88 3.88 -0.25
C PHE A 89 12.68 4.60 -1.56
N ASN A 90 11.63 5.41 -1.70
CA ASN A 90 11.28 6.04 -2.98
C ASN A 90 10.97 7.54 -2.87
N GLY A 91 11.14 8.14 -1.68
CA GLY A 91 10.93 9.58 -1.46
C GLY A 91 9.46 10.02 -1.45
N LEU A 92 8.51 9.09 -1.61
CA LEU A 92 7.09 9.41 -1.68
C LEU A 92 6.54 9.71 -0.27
N ASP A 93 6.15 10.96 -0.05
CA ASP A 93 5.61 11.43 1.23
C ASP A 93 4.09 11.21 1.31
N LEU A 94 3.70 9.97 1.66
CA LEU A 94 2.30 9.61 1.80
C LEU A 94 1.58 10.44 2.88
N PRO A 95 2.15 10.67 4.08
CA PRO A 95 1.53 11.54 5.08
C PRO A 95 1.23 12.95 4.57
N ALA A 96 2.16 13.59 3.85
CA ALA A 96 1.92 14.91 3.27
C ALA A 96 0.77 14.87 2.26
N ALA A 97 0.84 13.95 1.29
CA ALA A 97 -0.20 13.80 0.26
C ALA A 97 -1.57 13.44 0.86
N PHE A 98 -1.61 12.69 1.96
CA PHE A 98 -2.84 12.38 2.68
C PHE A 98 -3.51 13.65 3.19
N TRP A 99 -2.76 14.53 3.85
CA TRP A 99 -3.28 15.79 4.36
C TRP A 99 -3.72 16.72 3.24
N ASP A 100 -2.97 16.82 2.14
CA ASP A 100 -3.39 17.58 0.95
C ASP A 100 -4.76 17.13 0.45
N LYS A 101 -5.02 15.81 0.41
CA LYS A 101 -6.31 15.26 -0.01
C LYS A 101 -7.42 15.48 1.01
N VAL A 102 -7.12 15.48 2.31
CA VAL A 102 -8.09 15.80 3.36
C VAL A 102 -8.50 17.26 3.28
N GLU A 103 -7.53 18.17 3.20
CA GLU A 103 -7.74 19.61 3.09
C GLU A 103 -8.56 19.98 1.86
N ALA A 104 -8.27 19.36 0.71
CA ALA A 104 -9.02 19.59 -0.52
C ALA A 104 -10.49 19.10 -0.47
N LYS A 105 -10.86 18.22 0.48
CA LYS A 105 -12.23 17.72 0.63
C LYS A 105 -13.06 18.52 1.63
N ILE A 106 -12.42 19.32 2.48
CA ILE A 106 -13.08 20.17 3.48
C ILE A 106 -13.20 21.64 3.05
N ALA A 107 -12.46 22.04 2.01
CA ALA A 107 -12.58 23.34 1.35
C ALA A 107 -13.80 23.38 0.41
#